data_AF-A0A397L5I3-F1
#
_entry.id   AF-A0A397L5I3-F1
#
_cell.length_a   1.000
_cell.length_b   1.000
_cell.length_c   1.000
_cell.angle_alpha   90.00
_cell.angle_beta   90.00
_cell.angle_gamma   90.00
#
_symmetry.space_group_name_H-M   'P 1'
#
loop_
_entity.id
_entity.type
_entity.pdbx_description
1 polymer ?
#
loop_
_entity_poly.entity_id
_entity_poly.type
_entity_poly.pdbx_seq_one_letter_code
_entity_poly.pdbx_strand_id
1 'polypeptide(L)' 'DSKFLLRYVFQLSVHTIWLERNGRRHGTVNRSPSFLIKFIDKQVRNRISSLRGRGGTTFNKTMVVWFSTRD' A
#
# COMPACT_ATOMS: atom_id res chain seq x y z
N ASP A 1 12.65 0.58 -8.55
CA ASP A 1 11.54 1.31 -7.90
C ASP A 1 10.18 0.91 -8.44
N SER A 2 9.89 1.11 -9.73
CA SER A 2 8.56 0.78 -10.31
C SER A 2 8.19 -0.70 -10.24
N LYS A 3 9.14 -1.63 -10.49
CA LYS A 3 8.90 -3.08 -10.34
C LYS A 3 8.55 -3.49 -8.90
N PHE A 4 9.19 -2.84 -7.91
CA PHE A 4 8.89 -3.06 -6.50
C PHE A 4 7.50 -2.54 -6.16
N LEU A 5 7.19 -1.30 -6.55
CA LEU A 5 5.89 -0.68 -6.32
C LEU A 5 4.76 -1.53 -6.92
N LEU A 6 4.88 -1.94 -8.19
CA LEU A 6 3.87 -2.76 -8.85
C LEU A 6 3.58 -4.04 -8.06
N ARG A 7 4.63 -4.80 -7.72
CA ARG A 7 4.49 -6.07 -6.97
C ARG A 7 3.88 -5.83 -5.59
N TYR A 8 4.41 -4.84 -4.86
CA TYR A 8 3.98 -4.56 -3.49
C TYR A 8 2.53 -4.05 -3.44
N VAL A 9 2.16 -3.11 -4.30
CA VAL A 9 0.81 -2.55 -4.38
C VAL A 9 -0.19 -3.62 -4.80
N PHE A 10 0.17 -4.51 -5.74
CA PHE A 10 -0.68 -5.63 -6.13
C PHE A 10 -0.94 -6.57 -4.95
N GLN A 11 0.11 -7.03 -4.27
CA GLN A 11 -0.01 -7.90 -3.10
C GLN A 11 -0.83 -7.25 -1.98
N LEU A 12 -0.55 -5.98 -1.68
CA LEU A 12 -1.26 -5.22 -0.67
C LEU A 12 -2.74 -5.02 -1.03
N SER A 13 -3.06 -4.77 -2.29
CA SER A 13 -4.45 -4.64 -2.77
C SER A 13 -5.22 -5.94 -2.58
N VAL A 14 -4.66 -7.07 -3.01
CA VAL A 14 -5.26 -8.41 -2.83
C VAL A 14 -5.47 -8.71 -1.34
N HIS A 15 -4.45 -8.47 -0.51
CA HIS A 15 -4.55 -8.67 0.93
C HIS A 15 -5.62 -7.78 1.58
N THR A 16 -5.70 -6.50 1.19
CA THR A 16 -6.68 -5.55 1.75
C THR A 16 -8.11 -5.97 1.39
N ILE A 17 -8.35 -6.43 0.17
CA ILE A 17 -9.65 -6.95 -0.27
C ILE A 17 -10.01 -8.21 0.52
N TRP A 18 -9.06 -9.13 0.68
CA TRP A 18 -9.27 -10.32 1.49
C TRP A 18 -9.59 -9.97 2.95
N LEU A 19 -8.84 -9.06 3.57
CA LEU A 19 -9.04 -8.62 4.94
C LEU A 19 -10.42 -8.01 5.14
N GLU A 20 -10.87 -7.17 4.19
CA GLU A 20 -12.20 -6.58 4.22
C GLU A 20 -13.29 -7.65 4.10
N ARG A 21 -13.18 -8.55 3.12
CA ARG A 21 -14.16 -9.63 2.93
C ARG A 21 -14.24 -10.55 4.14
N ASN A 22 -13.09 -10.87 4.75
CA ASN A 22 -13.04 -11.69 5.94
C ASN A 22 -13.67 -10.97 7.13
N GLY A 23 -13.41 -9.66 7.29
CA GLY A 23 -14.07 -8.84 8.30
C GLY A 23 -15.60 -8.87 8.19
N ARG A 24 -16.13 -8.70 6.96
CA ARG A 24 -17.58 -8.78 6.70
C ARG A 24 -18.16 -10.13 7.12
N ARG A 25 -17.44 -11.23 6.84
CA ARG A 25 -17.85 -12.58 7.25
C ARG A 25 -17.91 -12.74 8.77
N HIS A 26 -17.08 -12.03 9.51
CA HIS A 26 -17.02 -12.07 10.98
C HIS A 26 -17.75 -10.92 11.67
N GLY A 27 -18.62 -10.20 10.96
CA GLY A 27 -19.48 -9.15 11.55
C GLY A 27 -18.76 -7.84 11.89
N THR A 28 -17.54 -7.60 11.36
CA THR A 28 -16.90 -6.29 11.51
C THR A 28 -17.61 -5.24 10.67
N VAL A 29 -17.57 -3.97 11.09
CA VAL A 29 -18.14 -2.84 10.33
C VAL A 29 -17.58 -2.80 8.90
N ASN A 30 -18.49 -2.74 7.94
CA ASN A 30 -18.15 -2.65 6.52
C ASN A 30 -17.38 -1.35 6.23
N ARG A 31 -16.20 -1.47 5.64
CA ARG A 31 -15.41 -0.31 5.21
C ARG A 31 -15.82 0.08 3.80
N SER A 32 -15.89 1.39 3.57
CA SER A 32 -16.15 1.92 2.23
C SER A 32 -14.95 1.61 1.30
N PRO A 33 -15.18 1.50 -0.02
CA PRO A 33 -14.09 1.40 -0.99
C PRO A 33 -13.08 2.56 -0.87
N SER A 34 -13.58 3.77 -0.60
CA SER A 34 -12.73 4.96 -0.39
C SER A 34 -11.81 4.83 0.82
N PHE A 35 -12.25 4.16 1.89
CA PHE A 35 -11.40 3.85 3.03
C PHE A 35 -10.29 2.88 2.63
N LEU A 36 -10.61 1.82 1.88
CA LEU A 36 -9.61 0.83 1.45
C LEU A 36 -8.54 1.45 0.55
N ILE A 37 -8.93 2.35 -0.36
CA ILE A 37 -7.99 3.08 -1.23
C ILE A 37 -7.03 3.93 -0.38
N LYS A 38 -7.57 4.71 0.58
CA LYS A 38 -6.75 5.51 1.52
C LYS A 38 -5.85 4.64 2.40
N PHE A 39 -6.34 3.48 2.81
CA PHE A 39 -5.58 2.51 3.59
C PHE A 39 -4.39 1.97 2.80
N ILE A 40 -4.62 1.51 1.56
CA ILE A 40 -3.55 1.04 0.66
C ILE A 40 -2.54 2.15 0.43
N ASP A 41 -3.00 3.37 0.14
CA ASP A 41 -2.14 4.54 -0.05
C ASP A 41 -1.20 4.79 1.16
N LYS A 42 -1.77 4.81 2.37
CA LYS A 42 -1.00 4.98 3.61
C LYS A 42 0.00 3.85 3.83
N GLN A 43 -0.41 2.60 3.59
CA GLN A 43 0.43 1.42 3.78
C GLN A 43 1.62 1.38 2.83
N VAL A 44 1.46 1.86 1.59
CA VAL A 44 2.57 1.99 0.64
C VAL A 44 3.54 3.07 1.10
N ARG A 45 3.06 4.25 1.48
CA ARG A 45 3.92 5.33 2.01
C ARG A 45 4.68 4.88 3.27
N ASN A 46 4.02 4.22 4.21
CA ASN A 46 4.64 3.67 5.41
C ASN A 46 5.73 2.65 5.08
N ARG A 47 5.48 1.76 4.12
CA ARG A 47 6.49 0.78 3.71
C ARG A 47 7.70 1.43 3.05
N ILE A 48 7.50 2.41 2.19
CA ILE A 48 8.62 3.15 1.58
C ILE A 48 9.43 3.87 2.66
N SER A 49 8.75 4.54 3.61
CA SER A 49 9.41 5.21 4.73
C SER A 49 10.21 4.26 5.62
N SER A 50 9.69 3.06 5.91
CA SER A 50 10.41 2.08 6.75
C SER A 50 11.60 1.41 6.06
N LEU A 51 11.62 1.43 4.72
CA LEU A 51 12.77 1.00 3.92
C LEU A 51 13.82 2.11 3.77
N ARG A 52 13.44 3.37 3.97
CA ARG A 52 14.34 4.53 3.88
C ARG A 52 15.32 4.50 5.05
N GLY A 53 16.62 4.52 4.76
CA GLY A 53 17.68 4.56 5.79
C GLY A 53 18.28 3.21 6.18
N ARG A 54 17.79 2.08 5.64
CA ARG A 54 18.58 0.84 5.66
C ARG A 54 19.72 0.98 4.63
N GLY A 55 20.97 0.82 5.07
CA GLY A 55 22.15 1.03 4.23
C GLY A 55 22.05 0.25 2.90
N GLY A 56 22.36 0.92 1.79
CA GLY A 56 22.39 0.33 0.45
C GLY A 56 21.11 0.44 -0.40
N THR A 57 20.05 1.15 0.04
CA THR A 57 18.77 1.09 -0.66
C THR A 57 18.50 2.17 -1.70
N THR A 58 18.18 1.70 -2.92
CA THR A 58 17.59 2.40 -4.08
C THR A 58 16.24 3.10 -3.84
N PHE A 59 15.61 2.92 -2.65
CA PHE A 59 14.22 3.31 -2.42
C PHE A 59 14.00 4.80 -2.11
N ASN A 60 15.06 5.62 -2.05
CA ASN A 60 14.95 7.07 -1.82
C ASN A 60 14.08 7.77 -2.87
N LYS A 61 14.11 7.30 -4.13
CA LYS A 61 13.30 7.85 -5.22
C LYS A 61 11.91 7.20 -5.32
N THR A 62 11.67 6.10 -4.61
CA THR A 62 10.41 5.34 -4.71
C THR A 62 9.21 6.13 -4.19
N MET A 63 9.40 6.99 -3.18
CA MET A 63 8.34 7.88 -2.69
C MET A 63 7.95 8.92 -3.73
N VAL A 64 8.92 9.48 -4.45
CA VAL A 64 8.67 10.41 -5.56
C VAL A 64 7.88 9.72 -6.66
N VAL A 65 8.33 8.53 -7.09
CA VAL A 65 7.61 7.73 -8.11
C VAL A 65 6.18 7.43 -7.68
N TRP A 66 5.92 7.15 -6.39
CA TRP A 66 4.58 6.90 -5.87
C TRP A 66 3.65 8.10 -5.92
N PHE A 67 4.18 9.31 -5.71
CA PHE A 67 3.40 10.54 -5.84
C PHE A 67 3.12 10.87 -7.30
N SER A 68 4.10 10.69 -8.19
CA SER A 68 3.93 10.95 -9.63
C SER A 68 2.90 10.07 -10.34
N THR A 69 2.42 8.97 -9.72
CA THR A 69 1.32 8.15 -10.27
C THR A 69 -0.08 8.62 -9.84
N ARG A 70 -0.19 9.74 -9.10
CA ARG A 70 -1.44 10.24 -8.49
C ARG A 70 -1.80 11.67 -8.90
N ASP A 71 -0.87 12.36 -9.56
CA ASP A 71 -1.18 13.57 -10.32
C ASP A 71 -1.94 13.16 -11.60
#